data_AF-A0AA35R456-F1
#
_entry.id   AF-A0AA35R456-F1
#
_cell.length_a   1.000
_cell.length_b   1.000
_cell.length_c   1.000
_cell.angle_alpha   90.00
_cell.angle_beta   90.00
_cell.angle_gamma   90.00
#
_symmetry.space_group_name_H-M   'P 1'
#
loop_
_entity.id
_entity.type
_entity.pdbx_description
1 polymer ?
#
loop_
_entity_poly.entity_id
_entity_poly.type
_entity_poly.pdbx_seq_one_letter_code
_entity_poly.pdbx_strand_id
1 'polypeptide(L)'
;MDYGVINETLMFDACETRKCVNVTITDDLVDEQKELFTYTLTRTPSLDPRIELDPIDGTVEIIDSDVVGLAVTSYTISESDEVVEVCINAVGTTSSCPSTESFHVTLSTSDQTA
;
A
#
# COMPACT_ATOMS: atom_id res chain seq x y z
N MET A 1 -8.54 -4.94 -1.00
CA MET A 1 -9.72 -4.14 -0.56
C MET A 1 -9.34 -3.66 0.81
N ASP A 2 -8.69 -2.51 0.84
CA ASP A 2 -7.81 -2.19 1.97
C ASP A 2 -8.47 -1.21 2.93
N TYR A 3 -9.77 -1.02 2.77
CA TYR A 3 -10.60 -0.25 3.66
C TYR A 3 -11.90 -0.99 4.00
N GLY A 4 -12.36 -0.79 5.23
CA GLY A 4 -13.65 -1.26 5.69
C GLY A 4 -14.77 -0.35 5.20
N VAL A 5 -15.87 -0.94 4.72
CA VAL A 5 -17.07 -0.18 4.36
C VAL A 5 -17.81 0.21 5.63
N ILE A 6 -18.06 1.50 5.78
CA ILE A 6 -18.86 2.07 6.88
C ILE A 6 -20.13 2.73 6.34
N ASN A 7 -21.18 2.72 7.15
CA ASN A 7 -22.41 3.48 6.88
C ASN A 7 -23.01 3.94 8.22
N GLU A 8 -22.63 5.13 8.65
CA GLU A 8 -22.99 5.67 9.96
C GLU A 8 -23.72 7.01 9.84
N THR A 9 -24.59 7.29 10.81
CA THR A 9 -25.24 8.60 10.95
C THR A 9 -24.49 9.43 11.98
N LEU A 10 -24.04 10.63 11.58
CA LEU A 10 -23.34 11.55 12.46
C LEU A 10 -24.33 12.52 13.11
N MET A 11 -24.31 12.57 14.44
CA MET A 11 -25.09 13.51 15.24
C MET A 11 -24.14 14.54 15.84
N PHE A 12 -24.38 15.82 15.58
CA PHE A 12 -23.64 16.92 16.19
C PHE A 12 -24.42 17.45 17.39
N ASP A 13 -23.80 17.43 18.56
CA ASP A 13 -24.38 18.03 19.76
C ASP A 13 -24.33 19.56 19.70
N ALA A 14 -25.06 20.23 20.59
CA ALA A 14 -25.05 21.68 20.68
C ALA A 14 -23.61 22.20 20.89
N CYS A 15 -23.21 23.16 20.05
CA CYS A 15 -21.87 23.74 20.02
C CYS A 15 -20.73 22.78 19.62
N GLU A 16 -21.02 21.56 19.14
CA GLU A 16 -20.01 20.69 18.56
C GLU A 16 -19.66 21.12 17.14
N THR A 17 -18.36 21.25 16.86
CA THR A 17 -17.86 21.71 15.56
C THR A 17 -17.13 20.64 14.77
N ARG A 18 -16.90 19.45 15.36
CA ARG A 18 -16.16 18.35 14.72
C ARG A 18 -16.66 16.99 15.19
N LYS A 19 -16.96 16.10 14.23
CA LYS A 19 -17.07 14.66 14.42
C LYS A 19 -16.02 13.95 13.59
N CYS A 20 -15.53 12.82 14.10
CA CYS A 20 -14.64 11.92 13.37
C CYS A 20 -15.27 10.52 13.36
N VAL A 21 -15.07 9.79 12.27
CA VAL A 21 -15.44 8.38 12.13
C VAL A 21 -14.18 7.60 11.81
N ASN A 22 -14.08 6.40 12.35
CA ASN A 22 -12.97 5.51 12.05
C ASN A 22 -13.35 4.62 10.87
N VAL A 23 -12.54 4.67 9.82
CA VAL A 23 -12.54 3.67 8.75
C VAL A 23 -11.37 2.74 9.04
N THR A 24 -11.62 1.43 9.11
CA THR A 24 -10.54 0.45 9.27
C THR A 24 -9.75 0.34 7.98
N ILE A 25 -8.43 0.36 8.07
CA ILE A 25 -7.53 0.08 6.95
C ILE A 25 -6.98 -1.34 7.14
N THR A 26 -6.96 -2.14 6.08
CA THR A 26 -6.32 -3.46 6.08
C THR A 26 -4.85 -3.25 5.78
N ASP A 27 -4.00 -3.56 6.75
CA ASP A 27 -2.56 -3.59 6.58
C ASP A 27 -2.18 -5.03 6.24
N ASP A 28 -1.45 -5.22 5.15
CA ASP A 28 -0.83 -6.49 4.86
C ASP A 28 0.68 -6.33 4.64
N LEU A 29 1.26 -7.12 3.75
CA LEU A 29 2.70 -7.28 3.59
C LEU A 29 3.12 -7.27 2.13
N VAL A 30 2.19 -6.93 1.25
CA VAL A 30 2.34 -6.98 -0.19
C VAL A 30 2.65 -5.56 -0.65
N ASP A 31 3.73 -5.41 -1.43
CA ASP A 31 3.98 -4.15 -2.12
C ASP A 31 2.88 -3.90 -3.16
N GLU A 32 2.10 -2.85 -2.93
CA GLU A 32 0.91 -2.51 -3.69
C GLU A 32 1.00 -1.08 -4.25
N GLN A 33 0.31 -0.85 -5.36
CA GLN A 33 0.14 0.52 -5.85
C GLN A 33 -0.80 1.30 -4.92
N LYS A 34 -0.68 2.63 -4.95
CA LYS A 34 -1.60 3.51 -4.22
C LYS A 34 -3.05 3.20 -4.55
N GLU A 35 -3.86 3.01 -3.52
CA GLU A 35 -5.30 2.82 -3.65
C GLU A 35 -6.08 4.09 -3.30
N LEU A 36 -7.27 4.23 -3.88
CA LEU A 36 -8.18 5.35 -3.61
C LEU A 36 -9.54 4.82 -3.20
N PHE A 37 -10.11 5.40 -2.14
CA PHE A 37 -11.53 5.26 -1.84
C PHE A 37 -12.19 6.62 -1.66
N THR A 38 -13.51 6.64 -1.85
CA THR A 38 -14.31 7.86 -1.71
C THR A 38 -15.31 7.69 -0.58
N TYR A 39 -15.68 8.81 0.03
CA TYR A 39 -16.80 8.88 0.96
C TYR A 39 -17.72 10.02 0.56
N THR A 40 -19.02 9.82 0.78
CA THR A 40 -20.07 10.77 0.42
C THR A 40 -20.96 11.05 1.62
N LEU A 41 -21.18 12.33 1.92
CA LEU A 41 -22.16 12.78 2.87
C LEU A 41 -23.53 12.85 2.20
N THR A 42 -24.49 12.11 2.74
CA THR A 42 -25.88 12.16 2.28
C THR A 42 -26.72 12.95 3.26
N ARG A 43 -27.53 13.88 2.75
CA ARG A 43 -28.46 14.66 3.57
C ARG A 43 -29.56 13.76 4.12
N THR A 44 -29.74 13.74 5.44
CA THR A 44 -30.90 13.09 6.04
C THR A 44 -32.14 14.00 5.91
N PRO A 45 -33.35 13.44 5.74
CA PRO A 45 -34.57 14.24 5.59
C PRO A 45 -34.88 15.16 6.78
N SER A 46 -34.38 14.81 7.97
CA SER A 46 -34.58 15.56 9.22
C SER A 46 -33.58 16.70 9.45
N LEU A 47 -32.58 16.86 8.57
CA LEU A 47 -31.58 17.92 8.71
C LEU A 47 -32.22 19.30 8.48
N ASP A 48 -31.84 20.30 9.28
CA ASP A 48 -32.28 21.68 9.10
C ASP A 48 -31.92 22.16 7.67
N PRO A 49 -32.89 22.69 6.90
CA PRO A 49 -32.67 23.07 5.50
C PRO A 49 -31.66 24.21 5.32
N ARG A 50 -31.28 24.92 6.40
CA ARG A 50 -30.26 25.97 6.38
C ARG A 50 -28.84 25.42 6.50
N ILE A 51 -28.67 24.13 6.82
CA ILE A 51 -27.36 23.48 6.88
C ILE A 51 -26.99 23.06 5.45
N GLU A 52 -25.93 23.69 4.94
CA GLU A 52 -25.35 23.35 3.64
C GLU A 52 -24.31 22.24 3.82
N LEU A 53 -24.33 21.27 2.90
CA LEU A 53 -23.29 20.25 2.79
C LEU A 53 -22.47 20.59 1.55
N ASP A 54 -21.26 21.09 1.75
CA ASP A 54 -20.33 21.42 0.66
C ASP A 54 -18.88 21.41 1.18
N PRO A 55 -17.97 20.59 0.62
CA PRO A 55 -18.24 19.51 -0.34
C PRO A 55 -18.95 18.32 0.32
N ILE A 56 -19.70 17.55 -0.48
CA ILE A 56 -20.33 16.30 -0.02
C ILE A 56 -19.46 15.07 -0.23
N ASP A 57 -18.48 15.14 -1.14
CA ASP A 57 -17.59 14.04 -1.47
C ASP A 57 -16.17 14.35 -1.01
N GLY A 58 -15.49 13.30 -0.56
CA GLY A 58 -14.06 13.34 -0.30
C GLY A 58 -13.37 12.07 -0.77
N THR A 59 -12.08 12.19 -1.03
CA THR A 59 -11.22 11.08 -1.45
C THR A 59 -10.16 10.84 -0.40
N VAL A 60 -9.87 9.57 -0.14
CA VAL A 60 -8.75 9.13 0.69
C VAL A 60 -7.81 8.32 -0.19
N GLU A 61 -6.52 8.63 -0.11
CA GLU A 61 -5.43 7.87 -0.72
C GLU A 61 -4.82 6.98 0.36
N ILE A 62 -4.78 5.67 0.10
CA ILE A 62 -4.04 4.69 0.91
C ILE A 62 -2.66 4.58 0.28
N ILE A 63 -1.64 4.92 1.07
CA ILE A 63 -0.25 4.84 0.67
C ILE A 63 0.31 3.56 1.27
N ASP A 64 0.75 2.66 0.40
CA ASP A 64 1.45 1.44 0.81
C ASP A 64 2.75 1.80 1.54
N SER A 65 3.04 1.04 2.60
CA SER A 65 4.22 1.19 3.44
C SER A 65 5.17 0.01 3.39
N ASP A 66 4.84 -1.02 2.61
CA ASP A 66 5.73 -2.13 2.35
C ASP A 66 6.83 -1.74 1.34
N VAL A 67 7.95 -2.46 1.41
CA VAL A 67 9.11 -2.18 0.57
C VAL A 67 9.71 -3.48 0.06
N VAL A 68 9.97 -3.51 -1.24
CA VAL A 68 10.70 -4.59 -1.92
C VAL A 68 12.15 -4.20 -2.13
N GLY A 69 13.05 -4.98 -1.52
CA GLY A 69 14.49 -4.95 -1.75
C GLY A 69 14.97 -6.14 -2.58
N LEU A 70 16.23 -6.06 -3.01
CA LEU A 70 16.94 -7.16 -3.67
C LEU A 70 18.20 -7.51 -2.86
N ALA A 71 18.40 -8.79 -2.61
CA ALA A 71 19.59 -9.34 -1.97
C ALA A 71 20.38 -10.18 -2.98
N VAL A 72 21.69 -9.91 -3.04
CA VAL A 72 22.65 -10.62 -3.90
C VAL A 72 23.60 -11.43 -3.02
N THR A 73 23.86 -12.68 -3.40
CA THR A 73 24.81 -13.56 -2.73
C THR A 73 26.12 -13.62 -3.50
N SER A 74 27.25 -13.71 -2.80
CA SER A 74 28.55 -14.00 -3.41
C SER A 74 28.77 -15.50 -3.54
N TYR A 75 29.42 -15.92 -4.61
CA TYR A 75 29.65 -17.33 -4.92
C TYR A 75 31.15 -17.62 -4.94
N THR A 76 31.52 -18.84 -4.58
CA THR A 76 32.85 -19.40 -4.80
C THR A 76 32.66 -20.75 -5.47
N ILE A 77 33.25 -20.92 -6.64
CA ILE A 77 33.02 -22.04 -7.54
C ILE A 77 34.37 -22.55 -8.04
N SER A 78 34.50 -23.86 -8.29
CA SER A 78 35.67 -24.43 -8.95
C SER A 78 35.54 -24.24 -10.45
N GLU A 79 36.67 -24.05 -11.15
CA GLU A 79 36.66 -24.05 -12.61
C GLU A 79 36.17 -25.39 -13.19
N SER A 80 36.29 -26.48 -12.43
CA SER A 80 35.78 -27.81 -12.80
C SER A 80 34.26 -27.92 -12.80
N ASP A 81 33.54 -26.97 -12.20
CA ASP A 81 32.07 -27.02 -12.11
C ASP A 81 31.41 -26.48 -13.39
N GLU A 82 32.17 -25.81 -14.26
CA GLU A 82 31.83 -25.28 -15.60
C GLU A 82 30.70 -24.23 -15.66
N VAL A 83 29.74 -24.27 -14.72
CA VAL A 83 28.56 -23.40 -14.66
C VAL A 83 28.32 -22.97 -13.22
N VAL A 84 27.93 -21.70 -13.03
CA VAL A 84 27.42 -21.17 -11.76
C VAL A 84 26.03 -20.57 -11.98
N GLU A 85 25.09 -20.93 -11.12
CA GLU A 85 23.78 -20.29 -11.06
C GLU A 85 23.86 -19.05 -10.16
N VAL A 86 23.55 -17.88 -10.71
CA VAL A 86 23.53 -16.61 -9.98
C VAL A 86 22.09 -16.28 -9.62
N CYS A 87 21.72 -16.53 -8.37
CA CYS A 87 20.41 -16.19 -7.84
C CYS A 87 20.39 -14.77 -7.25
N ILE A 88 19.32 -14.03 -7.56
CA ILE A 88 18.96 -12.76 -6.92
C ILE A 88 17.67 -13.00 -6.15
N ASN A 89 17.68 -12.72 -4.85
CA ASN A 89 16.50 -12.91 -4.02
C ASN A 89 15.78 -11.57 -3.85
N ALA A 90 14.49 -11.54 -4.14
CA ALA A 90 13.65 -10.46 -3.67
C ALA A 90 13.47 -10.61 -2.15
N VAL A 91 13.63 -9.52 -1.42
CA VAL A 91 13.48 -9.45 0.04
C VAL A 91 12.47 -8.37 0.36
N GLY A 92 11.44 -8.70 1.14
CA GLY A 92 10.44 -7.74 1.59
C GLY A 92 10.56 -7.49 3.09
N THR A 93 9.73 -6.59 3.60
CA THR A 93 9.44 -6.45 5.04
C THR A 93 8.97 -7.77 5.66
N THR A 94 8.47 -8.72 4.85
CA THR A 94 8.23 -10.12 5.25
C THR A 94 8.58 -11.16 4.18
N SER A 95 8.53 -12.43 4.59
CA SER A 95 9.34 -13.52 4.04
C SER A 95 8.64 -14.45 3.04
N SER A 96 7.34 -14.34 2.78
CA SER A 96 6.62 -15.31 1.92
C SER A 96 6.28 -14.83 0.51
N CYS A 97 6.09 -13.53 0.29
CA CYS A 97 5.85 -12.97 -1.04
C CYS A 97 6.20 -11.48 -1.03
N PRO A 98 7.41 -11.09 -1.48
CA PRO A 98 7.87 -9.72 -1.33
C PRO A 98 7.22 -8.74 -2.33
N SER A 99 6.59 -9.21 -3.42
CA SER A 99 5.80 -8.36 -4.32
C SER A 99 4.73 -9.19 -5.04
N THR A 100 3.58 -8.60 -5.34
CA THR A 100 2.56 -9.16 -6.26
C THR A 100 2.66 -8.59 -7.67
N GLU A 101 3.32 -7.44 -7.81
CA GLU A 101 3.60 -6.80 -9.09
C GLU A 101 4.90 -7.32 -9.72
N SER A 102 4.95 -7.34 -11.05
CA SER A 102 6.13 -7.72 -11.81
C SER A 102 7.08 -6.53 -11.99
N PHE A 103 8.36 -6.70 -11.67
CA PHE A 103 9.40 -5.70 -11.91
C PHE A 103 10.56 -6.28 -12.73
N HIS A 104 11.36 -5.41 -13.35
CA HIS A 104 12.48 -5.81 -14.21
C HIS A 104 13.82 -5.36 -13.62
N VAL A 105 14.82 -6.24 -13.65
CA VAL A 105 16.19 -5.97 -13.23
C VAL A 105 17.14 -6.54 -14.28
N THR A 106 18.23 -5.83 -14.56
CA THR A 106 19.26 -6.27 -15.50
C THR A 106 20.48 -6.77 -14.74
N LEU A 107 20.88 -8.03 -14.97
CA LEU A 107 22.16 -8.57 -14.53
C LEU A 107 23.21 -8.38 -15.64
N SER A 108 24.39 -7.88 -15.28
CA SER A 108 25.54 -7.77 -16.18
C SER A 108 26.81 -8.26 -15.50
N THR A 109 27.78 -8.70 -16.29
CA THR A 109 29.07 -9.21 -15.81
C THR A 109 30.20 -8.31 -16.26
N SER A 110 31.20 -8.12 -15.40
CA SER A 110 32.45 -7.41 -15.70
C SER A 110 33.63 -8.14 -15.09
N ASP A 111 34.77 -8.13 -15.78
CA ASP A 111 36.03 -8.62 -15.23
C ASP A 111 36.56 -7.63 -14.16
N GLN A 112 37.10 -8.17 -13.08
CA GLN A 112 37.75 -7.43 -12.01
C GLN A 112 39.15 -7.95 -11.68
N THR A 113 39.67 -8.88 -12.48
CA THR A 113 41.06 -9.34 -12.36
C THR A 113 42.00 -8.31 -12.98
N ALA A 114 43.11 -8.04 -12.28
CA ALA A 114 44.17 -7.15 -12.71
C ALA A 114 45.25 -7.89 -13.49
#